data_AF-A0A1Y2B0W2-F1
#
_entry.id   AF-A0A1Y2B0W2-F1
#
_cell.length_a   1.000
_cell.length_b   1.000
_cell.length_c   1.000
_cell.angle_alpha   90.00
_cell.angle_beta   90.00
_cell.angle_gamma   90.00
#
_symmetry.space_group_name_H-M   'P 1'
#
loop_
_entity.id
_entity.type
_entity.pdbx_description
1 polymer ?
#
loop_
_entity_poly.entity_id
_entity_poly.type
_entity_poly.pdbx_seq_one_letter_code
_entity_poly.pdbx_strand_id
1 'polypeptide(L)'
;VPNLELHSAAASGNVGLVHYALTHGQPVNSVLHGVLPLHAACSGGSVSVVRMLIERGADVNAPRLPRRYSDGRKPNVPSVGAAGSTPLHFAAANGH
;
A
#
# COMPACT_ATOMS: atom_id res chain seq x y z
N VAL A 1 6.14 15.32 -3.52
CA VAL A 1 6.42 13.93 -3.96
C VAL A 1 5.68 13.68 -5.27
N PRO A 2 6.31 13.05 -6.27
CA PRO A 2 5.66 12.75 -7.54
C PRO A 2 4.48 11.78 -7.31
N ASN A 3 3.35 12.04 -7.97
CA ASN A 3 2.18 11.18 -7.96
C ASN A 3 2.07 10.48 -9.33
N LEU A 4 2.70 9.32 -9.45
CA LEU A 4 2.84 8.50 -10.66
C LEU A 4 1.96 7.25 -10.60
N GLU A 5 0.78 7.36 -9.96
CA GLU A 5 -0.26 6.32 -9.93
C GLU A 5 0.21 4.93 -9.45
N LEU A 6 1.25 4.88 -8.62
CA LEU A 6 1.82 3.61 -8.11
C LEU A 6 0.78 2.69 -7.46
N HIS A 7 -0.24 3.22 -6.79
CA HIS A 7 -1.31 2.40 -6.18
C HIS A 7 -2.17 1.70 -7.25
N SER A 8 -2.57 2.42 -8.29
CA SER A 8 -3.35 1.86 -9.40
C SER A 8 -2.52 0.87 -10.21
N ALA A 9 -1.26 1.21 -10.47
CA ALA A 9 -0.28 0.32 -11.09
C ALA A 9 -0.13 -0.98 -10.28
N ALA A 10 -0.05 -0.85 -8.96
CA ALA A 10 0.12 -1.99 -8.08
C ALA A 10 -1.13 -2.88 -8.05
N ALA A 11 -2.32 -2.31 -7.93
CA ALA A 11 -3.58 -3.04 -7.95
C ALA A 11 -3.85 -3.75 -9.29
N SER A 12 -3.45 -3.13 -10.40
CA SER A 12 -3.58 -3.74 -11.73
C SER A 12 -2.48 -4.75 -12.06
N GLY A 13 -1.45 -4.89 -11.22
CA GLY A 13 -0.31 -5.76 -11.50
C GLY A 13 0.63 -5.24 -12.60
N ASN A 14 0.57 -3.95 -12.94
CA ASN A 14 1.38 -3.35 -13.98
C ASN A 14 2.83 -3.12 -13.51
N VAL A 15 3.65 -4.17 -13.64
CA VAL A 15 5.06 -4.20 -13.22
C VAL A 15 5.88 -3.06 -13.85
N GLY A 16 5.64 -2.74 -15.12
CA GLY A 16 6.39 -1.68 -15.82
C GLY A 16 6.13 -0.29 -15.24
N LEU A 17 4.86 0.03 -14.96
CA LEU A 17 4.48 1.30 -14.37
C LEU A 17 4.93 1.40 -12.90
N VAL A 18 4.86 0.29 -12.14
CA VAL A 18 5.41 0.22 -10.78
C VAL A 18 6.92 0.49 -10.80
N HIS A 19 7.65 -0.16 -11.71
CA HIS A 19 9.08 0.05 -11.86
C HIS A 19 9.39 1.52 -12.18
N TYR A 20 8.71 2.09 -13.17
CA TYR A 20 8.85 3.49 -13.57
C TYR A 20 8.59 4.46 -12.41
N ALA A 21 7.50 4.28 -11.66
CA ALA A 21 7.16 5.17 -10.56
C ALA A 21 8.23 5.16 -9.46
N LEU A 22 8.73 3.98 -9.10
CA LEU A 22 9.77 3.83 -8.07
C LEU A 22 11.12 4.39 -8.53
N THR A 23 11.50 4.23 -9.80
CA THR A 23 12.76 4.79 -10.32
C THR A 23 12.72 6.32 -10.45
N HIS A 24 11.53 6.90 -10.64
CA HIS A 24 11.35 8.36 -10.74
C HIS A 24 11.04 9.01 -9.38
N GLY A 25 11.40 8.34 -8.28
CA GLY A 25 11.40 8.94 -6.95
C GLY A 25 10.04 8.96 -6.25
N GLN A 26 9.03 8.22 -6.75
CA GLN A 26 7.84 7.98 -5.93
C GLN A 26 8.20 7.04 -4.77
N PRO A 27 7.86 7.40 -3.52
CA PRO A 27 8.15 6.55 -2.38
C PRO A 27 7.41 5.20 -2.47
N VAL A 28 8.13 4.12 -2.19
CA VAL A 28 7.58 2.75 -2.11
C VAL A 28 6.45 2.65 -1.08
N ASN A 29 6.50 3.45 -0.02
CA ASN A 29 5.50 3.55 1.04
C ASN A 29 4.58 4.78 0.87
N SER A 30 4.38 5.25 -0.36
CA SER A 30 3.48 6.38 -0.63
C SER A 30 2.06 6.12 -0.12
N VAL A 31 1.41 7.13 0.47
CA VAL A 31 0.13 6.92 1.16
C VAL A 31 -1.00 7.53 0.33
N LEU A 32 -1.99 6.71 -0.02
CA LEU A 32 -3.22 7.16 -0.68
C LEU A 32 -4.42 6.76 0.18
N HIS A 33 -5.07 7.74 0.81
CA HIS A 33 -6.19 7.49 1.75
C HIS A 33 -5.87 6.49 2.89
N GLY A 34 -4.61 6.45 3.32
CA GLY A 34 -4.13 5.52 4.34
C GLY A 34 -3.68 4.16 3.80
N VAL A 35 -3.76 3.93 2.49
CA VAL A 35 -3.37 2.70 1.80
C VAL A 35 -1.97 2.86 1.22
N LEU A 36 -1.11 1.85 1.38
CA LEU A 36 0.21 1.79 0.75
C LEU A 36 0.14 0.98 -0.55
N PRO A 37 1.09 1.14 -1.50
CA PRO A 37 1.11 0.38 -2.75
C PRO A 37 1.09 -1.13 -2.53
N LEU A 38 1.73 -1.62 -1.45
CA LEU A 38 1.76 -3.03 -1.12
C LEU A 38 0.35 -3.59 -0.81
N HIS A 39 -0.50 -2.82 -0.12
CA HIS A 39 -1.89 -3.19 0.10
C HIS A 39 -2.66 -3.29 -1.22
N ALA A 40 -2.43 -2.35 -2.14
CA ALA A 40 -3.04 -2.34 -3.46
C ALA A 40 -2.61 -3.56 -4.29
N ALA A 41 -1.31 -3.89 -4.28
CA ALA A 41 -0.78 -5.09 -4.95
C ALA A 41 -1.39 -6.39 -4.40
N CYS A 42 -1.51 -6.52 -3.08
CA CYS A 42 -2.17 -7.65 -2.43
C CYS A 42 -3.66 -7.72 -2.78
N SER A 43 -4.36 -6.58 -2.81
CA SER A 43 -5.76 -6.51 -3.22
C SER A 43 -6.00 -6.95 -4.66
N GLY A 44 -5.03 -6.73 -5.55
CA GLY A 44 -5.07 -7.17 -6.94
C GLY A 44 -4.47 -8.56 -7.19
N GLY A 45 -3.97 -9.24 -6.16
CA GLY A 45 -3.38 -10.58 -6.28
C GLY A 45 -2.08 -10.65 -7.07
N SER A 46 -1.40 -9.51 -7.30
CA SER A 46 -0.23 -9.49 -8.17
C SER A 46 1.06 -9.84 -7.43
N VAL A 47 1.42 -11.13 -7.42
CA VAL A 47 2.63 -11.66 -6.77
C VAL A 47 3.90 -10.97 -7.28
N SER A 48 3.99 -10.69 -8.59
CA SER A 48 5.16 -10.04 -9.20
C SER A 48 5.37 -8.62 -8.66
N VAL A 49 4.28 -7.85 -8.54
CA VAL A 49 4.35 -6.49 -7.96
C VAL A 49 4.63 -6.54 -6.47
N VAL A 50 3.99 -7.46 -5.73
CA VAL A 50 4.25 -7.66 -4.29
C VAL A 50 5.74 -7.90 -4.06
N ARG A 51 6.35 -8.81 -4.83
CA ARG A 51 7.78 -9.10 -4.74
C ARG A 51 8.64 -7.87 -5.03
N MET A 52 8.34 -7.15 -6.12
CA MET A 52 9.08 -5.94 -6.47
C MET A 52 9.01 -4.86 -5.37
N LEU A 53 7.83 -4.65 -4.77
CA LEU A 53 7.68 -3.67 -3.69
C LEU A 53 8.49 -4.07 -2.45
N ILE A 54 8.50 -5.37 -2.10
CA ILE A 54 9.29 -5.90 -0.97
C ILE A 54 10.79 -5.75 -1.23
N GLU A 55 11.25 -6.09 -2.43
CA GLU A 55 12.66 -5.91 -2.86
C GLU A 55 13.09 -4.44 -2.79
N ARG A 56 12.15 -3.51 -2.96
CA ARG A 56 12.36 -2.06 -2.86
C ARG A 56 12.19 -1.51 -1.44
N GLY A 57 12.03 -2.37 -0.44
CA GLY A 57 11.98 -2.01 0.98
C GLY A 57 10.59 -1.70 1.52
N ALA A 58 9.51 -2.14 0.85
CA ALA A 58 8.17 -2.08 1.44
C ALA A 58 8.07 -3.00 2.66
N ASP A 59 7.50 -2.50 3.75
CA ASP A 59 7.23 -3.31 4.93
C ASP A 59 6.00 -4.19 4.70
N VAL A 60 6.23 -5.51 4.72
CA VAL A 60 5.21 -6.56 4.53
C VAL A 60 4.11 -6.55 5.59
N ASN A 61 4.40 -6.03 6.77
CA ASN A 61 3.48 -5.96 7.90
C ASN A 61 2.93 -4.55 8.11
N ALA A 62 3.20 -3.62 7.19
CA ALA A 62 2.79 -2.23 7.34
C ALA A 62 1.27 -2.14 7.54
N PRO A 63 0.78 -1.63 8.68
CA PRO A 63 -0.66 -1.47 8.87
C PRO A 63 -1.19 -0.35 7.96
N ARG A 64 -2.41 -0.50 7.48
CA ARG A 64 -3.16 0.62 6.89
C ARG A 64 -3.16 1.79 7.89
N LEU A 65 -2.77 2.96 7.41
CA LEU A 65 -2.74 4.16 8.23
C LEU A 65 -4.17 4.69 8.44
N PRO A 66 -4.51 5.14 9.65
CA PRO A 66 -5.82 5.74 9.91
C PRO A 66 -6.00 6.99 9.05
N ARG A 67 -7.25 7.27 8.63
CA ARG A 67 -7.57 8.48 7.85
C ARG A 67 -7.16 9.79 8.55
N ARG A 68 -6.86 9.73 9.86
CA ARG A 68 -6.41 10.86 10.70
C ARG A 68 -4.92 11.21 10.58
N TYR A 69 -4.17 10.59 9.68
CA TYR A 69 -2.78 11.01 9.36
C TYR A 69 -2.71 12.45 8.82
N SER A 70 -3.84 13.08 8.47
CA SER A 70 -3.93 14.50 8.09
C SER A 70 -4.10 15.48 9.26
N ASP A 71 -4.44 15.01 10.47
CA ASP A 71 -5.16 15.84 11.45
C ASP A 71 -4.61 15.81 12.89
N GLY A 72 -3.38 15.35 13.10
CA GLY A 72 -2.60 15.59 14.34
C GLY A 72 -3.15 15.06 15.68
N ARG A 73 -4.28 14.35 15.72
CA ARG A 73 -4.92 13.92 16.98
C ARG A 73 -4.53 12.48 17.35
N LYS A 74 -3.84 12.32 18.48
CA LYS A 74 -3.49 11.01 19.08
C LYS A 74 -4.75 10.18 19.37
N PRO A 75 -4.85 8.91 18.96
CA PRO A 75 -5.97 8.06 19.33
C PRO A 75 -5.72 7.42 20.70
N ASN A 76 -6.62 7.65 21.65
CA ASN A 76 -6.65 6.97 22.96
C ASN A 76 -7.76 5.89 23.03
N VAL A 77 -8.05 5.22 21.90
CA VAL A 77 -8.98 4.08 21.85
C VAL A 77 -8.56 3.12 20.73
N PRO A 78 -8.54 1.79 20.95
CA PRO A 78 -8.41 0.82 19.87
C PRO A 78 -9.74 0.81 19.10
N SER A 79 -9.84 1.63 18.06
CA SER A 79 -11.00 1.61 17.16
C SER A 79 -10.96 0.34 16.33
N VAL A 80 -11.68 -0.68 16.78
CA VAL A 80 -12.00 -1.89 16.01
C VAL A 80 -12.88 -1.48 14.82
N GLY A 81 -12.23 -1.13 13.71
CA GLY A 81 -12.88 -0.69 12.47
C GLY A 81 -11.85 -0.27 11.43
N ALA A 82 -11.44 -1.20 10.57
CA ALA A 82 -10.59 -1.04 9.37
C ALA A 82 -9.20 -0.35 9.52
N ALA A 83 -8.87 0.24 10.66
CA ALA A 83 -7.55 0.76 10.99
C ALA A 83 -6.67 -0.40 11.47
N GLY A 84 -5.51 -0.60 10.84
CA GLY A 84 -4.59 -1.69 11.17
C GLY A 84 -4.64 -2.90 10.23
N SER A 85 -5.49 -2.92 9.21
CA SER A 85 -5.47 -3.99 8.19
C SER A 85 -4.11 -4.01 7.50
N THR A 86 -3.42 -5.14 7.55
CA THR A 86 -2.12 -5.37 6.88
C THR A 86 -2.33 -5.77 5.42
N PRO A 87 -1.27 -5.81 4.57
CA PRO A 87 -1.38 -6.24 3.18
C PRO A 87 -2.00 -7.63 3.02
N LEU A 88 -1.70 -8.55 3.95
CA LEU A 88 -2.27 -9.90 3.95
C LEU A 88 -3.79 -9.91 4.13
N HIS A 89 -4.34 -9.00 4.94
CA HIS A 89 -5.80 -8.88 5.08
C HIS A 89 -6.47 -8.49 3.76
N PHE A 90 -5.79 -7.71 2.90
CA PHE A 90 -6.32 -7.31 1.59
C PHE A 90 -6.29 -8.46 0.58
N ALA A 91 -5.25 -9.29 0.60
CA ALA A 91 -5.19 -10.49 -0.24
C ALA A 91 -6.33 -11.46 0.15
N ALA A 92 -6.43 -11.77 1.44
CA ALA A 92 -7.47 -12.66 1.96
C ALA A 92 -8.90 -12.15 1.69
N ALA A 93 -9.14 -10.84 1.82
CA ALA A 93 -10.46 -10.25 1.56
C ALA A 93 -10.88 -10.30 0.08
N ASN A 94 -9.94 -10.40 -0.86
CA ASN A 94 -10.20 -10.46 -2.30
C ASN A 94 -10.02 -11.87 -2.89
N GLY A 95 -9.76 -12.89 -2.04
CA GLY A 95 -9.66 -14.28 -2.47
C GLY A 95 -8.32 -14.64 -3.13
N HIS A 96 -7.23 -13.99 -2.71
CA HIS A 96 -5.86 -14.26 -3.13
C HIS A 96 -5.04 -14.80 -1.96
#